data_AF-A0A2N2LPC4-F1
#
_entry.id   AF-A0A2N2LPC4-F1
#
_cell.length_a   1.000
_cell.length_b   1.000
_cell.length_c   1.000
_cell.angle_alpha   90.00
_cell.angle_beta   90.00
_cell.angle_gamma   90.00
#
_symmetry.space_group_name_H-M   'P 1'
#
loop_
_entity.id
_entity.type
_entity.pdbx_description
1 polymer ?
#
loop_
_entity_poly.entity_id
_entity_poly.type
_entity_poly.pdbx_seq_one_letter_code
_entity_poly.pdbx_strand_id
1 'polypeptide(L)'
;MISREIRQGHINGEFQEKVIMPYPERISSDFLFLFGLGCLPDISYDRMYNAAYEIAGAVDAMKLQEFSFDLPGDRRSRLTAAGSLEAMITGFFDCLSRDIRKLDAMNICLITSSDRLDEVARGIAQFKKNVKHSDMVDCSALQPHFT
;
A
#
# COMPACT_ATOMS: atom_id res chain seq x y z
N MET A 1 -20.46 -3.40 7.09
CA MET A 1 -19.54 -3.38 8.25
C MET A 1 -18.78 -2.07 8.29
N ILE A 2 -17.84 -1.79 7.38
CA ILE A 2 -17.05 -0.55 7.35
C ILE A 2 -17.93 0.72 7.39
N SER A 3 -18.92 0.82 6.50
CA SER A 3 -19.83 1.98 6.46
C SER A 3 -20.65 2.21 7.73
N ARG A 4 -20.92 1.15 8.50
CA ARG A 4 -21.62 1.25 9.79
C ARG A 4 -20.70 1.86 10.84
N GLU A 5 -19.46 1.39 10.95
CA GLU A 5 -18.49 1.93 11.91
C GLU A 5 -18.16 3.39 11.63
N ILE A 6 -18.05 3.77 10.35
CA ILE A 6 -17.92 5.18 9.94
C ILE A 6 -19.14 5.99 10.40
N ARG A 7 -20.37 5.49 10.13
CA ARG A 7 -21.60 6.21 10.51
C ARG A 7 -21.75 6.37 12.03
N GLN A 8 -21.17 5.45 12.81
CA GLN A 8 -21.18 5.48 14.28
C GLN A 8 -20.04 6.32 14.87
N GLY A 9 -19.14 6.88 14.04
CA GLY A 9 -18.02 7.70 14.48
C GLY A 9 -16.85 6.89 15.07
N HIS A 10 -16.83 5.58 14.87
CA HIS A 10 -15.73 4.71 15.31
C HIS A 10 -14.54 4.72 14.32
N ILE A 11 -14.77 5.19 13.09
CA ILE A 11 -13.74 5.37 12.07
C ILE A 11 -13.92 6.78 11.50
N ASN A 12 -12.89 7.62 11.65
CA ASN A 12 -12.96 9.03 11.26
C ASN A 12 -12.20 9.32 9.95
N GLY A 13 -11.24 8.47 9.60
CA GLY A 13 -10.31 8.68 8.49
C GLY A 13 -9.20 9.68 8.82
N GLU A 14 -8.96 9.96 10.10
CA GLU A 14 -7.92 10.92 10.54
C GLU A 14 -6.53 10.45 10.10
N PHE A 15 -5.61 11.39 9.84
CA PHE A 15 -4.29 11.01 9.37
C PHE A 15 -3.58 10.13 10.41
N GLN A 16 -3.09 8.96 9.97
CA GLN A 16 -2.49 7.90 10.79
C GLN A 16 -3.43 7.14 11.72
N GLU A 17 -4.75 7.32 11.60
CA GLU A 17 -5.71 6.45 12.27
C GLU A 17 -5.54 5.00 11.77
N LYS A 18 -5.37 4.05 12.69
CA LYS A 18 -5.18 2.63 12.39
C LYS A 18 -6.37 1.85 12.95
N VAL A 19 -7.12 1.19 12.08
CA VAL A 19 -8.29 0.38 12.47
C VAL A 19 -8.10 -1.04 11.98
N ILE A 20 -8.24 -2.01 12.88
CA ILE A 20 -8.22 -3.43 12.57
C ILE A 20 -9.63 -3.97 12.73
N MET A 21 -10.15 -4.62 11.68
CA MET A 21 -11.43 -5.32 11.72
C MET A 21 -11.17 -6.82 11.54
N PRO A 22 -11.34 -7.64 12.59
CA PRO A 22 -11.14 -9.08 12.48
C PRO A 22 -12.27 -9.73 11.68
N TYR A 23 -11.93 -10.79 10.94
CA TYR A 23 -12.84 -11.68 10.22
C TYR A 23 -13.95 -10.98 9.41
N PRO A 24 -13.60 -10.14 8.43
CA PRO A 24 -14.59 -9.52 7.55
C PRO A 24 -15.41 -10.58 6.79
N GLU A 25 -16.72 -10.67 7.04
CA GLU A 25 -17.60 -11.71 6.46
C GLU A 25 -17.60 -11.81 4.92
N ARG A 26 -17.22 -10.73 4.21
CA ARG A 26 -17.29 -10.63 2.74
C ARG A 26 -15.92 -10.70 2.05
N ILE A 27 -14.84 -10.77 2.82
CA ILE A 27 -13.48 -10.79 2.31
C ILE A 27 -12.82 -12.01 2.94
N SER A 28 -12.22 -12.89 2.13
CA SER A 28 -11.52 -14.07 2.65
C SER A 28 -10.16 -13.68 3.24
N SER A 29 -10.15 -12.85 4.28
CA SER A 29 -8.97 -12.41 5.01
C SER A 29 -9.19 -12.55 6.53
N ASP A 30 -8.11 -12.76 7.28
CA ASP A 30 -8.18 -12.89 8.74
C ASP A 30 -8.56 -11.57 9.42
N PHE A 31 -8.14 -10.46 8.82
CA PHE A 31 -8.53 -9.12 9.23
C PHE A 31 -8.45 -8.15 8.06
N LEU A 32 -9.04 -6.98 8.25
CA LEU A 32 -8.93 -5.82 7.39
C LEU A 32 -8.20 -4.73 8.18
N PHE A 33 -7.14 -4.18 7.59
CA PHE A 33 -6.41 -3.05 8.15
C PHE A 33 -6.75 -1.78 7.37
N LEU A 34 -7.32 -0.80 8.05
CA LEU A 34 -7.62 0.50 7.49
C LEU A 34 -6.64 1.52 8.05
N PHE A 35 -6.05 2.31 7.15
CA PHE A 35 -5.14 3.39 7.50
C PHE A 35 -5.74 4.73 7.03
N GLY A 36 -5.92 5.66 7.96
CA GLY A 36 -6.46 6.98 7.68
C GLY A 36 -5.43 7.88 7.00
N LEU A 37 -5.78 8.43 5.83
CA LEU A 37 -4.95 9.38 5.07
C LEU A 37 -5.29 10.85 5.38
N GLY A 38 -6.29 11.10 6.24
CA GLY A 38 -6.82 12.42 6.52
C GLY A 38 -7.70 12.96 5.40
N CYS A 39 -7.87 14.28 5.38
CA CYS A 39 -8.69 14.98 4.40
C CYS A 39 -8.14 14.83 2.97
N LEU A 40 -9.05 14.65 1.99
CA LEU A 40 -8.69 14.46 0.57
C LEU A 40 -7.74 15.54 -0.01
N PRO A 41 -7.89 16.85 0.31
CA PRO A 41 -7.00 17.89 -0.21
C PRO A 41 -5.55 17.75 0.27
N ASP A 42 -5.34 17.08 1.39
CA ASP A 42 -4.02 16.93 2.02
C ASP A 42 -3.31 15.66 1.57
N ILE A 43 -3.96 14.80 0.77
CA ILE A 43 -3.35 13.58 0.25
C ILE A 43 -2.21 13.96 -0.70
N SER A 44 -1.00 13.57 -0.30
CA SER A 44 0.26 13.84 -1.00
C SER A 44 1.08 12.55 -1.15
N TYR A 45 2.08 12.55 -2.03
CA TYR A 45 3.01 11.42 -2.14
C TYR A 45 3.75 11.14 -0.83
N ASP A 46 4.05 12.17 -0.03
CA ASP A 46 4.65 12.03 1.29
C ASP A 46 3.71 11.29 2.27
N ARG A 47 2.41 11.61 2.26
CA ARG A 47 1.43 10.87 3.06
C ARG A 47 1.27 9.42 2.60
N MET A 48 1.32 9.16 1.29
CA MET A 48 1.28 7.80 0.75
C MET A 48 2.50 6.99 1.19
N TYR A 49 3.68 7.60 1.14
CA TYR A 49 4.93 7.02 1.63
C TYR A 49 4.85 6.70 3.12
N ASN A 50 4.47 7.69 3.95
CA ASN A 50 4.37 7.54 5.40
C ASN A 50 3.33 6.48 5.78
N ALA A 51 2.19 6.45 5.08
CA ALA A 51 1.18 5.40 5.28
C ALA A 51 1.75 4.01 5.00
N ALA A 52 2.42 3.82 3.85
CA ALA A 52 3.02 2.54 3.52
C ALA A 52 4.08 2.11 4.53
N TYR A 53 4.95 3.03 4.93
CA TYR A 53 5.97 2.77 5.95
C TYR A 53 5.34 2.29 7.28
N GLU A 54 4.31 2.99 7.74
CA GLU A 54 3.58 2.63 8.97
C GLU A 54 2.77 1.33 8.84
N ILE A 55 2.20 1.06 7.66
CA ILE A 55 1.49 -0.19 7.37
C ILE A 55 2.46 -1.37 7.44
N ALA A 56 3.60 -1.30 6.75
CA ALA A 56 4.61 -2.37 6.81
C ALA A 56 5.11 -2.61 8.24
N GLY A 57 5.36 -1.54 9.00
CA GLY A 57 5.74 -1.65 10.40
C GLY A 57 4.67 -2.30 11.28
N ALA A 58 3.39 -1.99 11.04
CA ALA A 58 2.27 -2.61 11.76
C ALA A 58 2.13 -4.10 11.42
N VAL A 59 2.21 -4.46 10.14
CA VAL A 59 2.13 -5.85 9.64
C VAL A 59 3.28 -6.68 10.21
N ASP A 60 4.50 -6.16 10.17
CA ASP A 60 5.68 -6.80 10.75
C ASP A 60 5.54 -6.98 12.28
N ALA A 61 5.03 -5.98 13.00
CA ALA A 61 4.76 -6.08 14.43
C ALA A 61 3.70 -7.15 14.77
N MET A 62 2.75 -7.38 13.86
CA MET A 62 1.77 -8.47 13.92
C MET A 62 2.35 -9.84 13.51
N LYS A 63 3.63 -9.90 13.10
CA LYS A 63 4.32 -11.10 12.60
C LYS A 63 3.68 -11.70 11.36
N LEU A 64 3.08 -10.85 10.55
CA LEU A 64 2.48 -11.24 9.29
C LEU A 64 3.48 -11.01 8.17
N GLN A 65 3.45 -11.91 7.20
CA GLN A 65 4.38 -11.91 6.07
C GLN A 65 3.64 -11.71 4.74
N GLU A 66 2.31 -11.67 4.77
CA GLU A 66 1.50 -11.53 3.57
C GLU A 66 0.38 -10.54 3.83
N PHE A 67 0.23 -9.58 2.91
CA PHE A 67 -0.95 -8.73 2.87
C PHE A 67 -1.22 -8.23 1.46
N SER A 68 -2.47 -7.88 1.24
CA SER A 68 -2.89 -7.18 0.02
C SER A 68 -3.31 -5.76 0.35
N PHE A 69 -3.03 -4.82 -0.55
CA PHE A 69 -3.41 -3.41 -0.40
C PHE A 69 -4.03 -2.87 -1.69
N ASP A 70 -4.81 -1.80 -1.57
CA ASP A 70 -5.33 -1.05 -2.70
C ASP A 70 -4.82 0.41 -2.67
N LEU A 71 -4.90 1.06 -3.82
CA LEU A 71 -4.64 2.49 -3.94
C LEU A 71 -5.94 3.28 -3.84
N PRO A 72 -5.91 4.53 -3.35
CA PRO A 72 -7.04 5.42 -3.44
C PRO A 72 -7.61 5.44 -4.86
N GLY A 73 -8.92 5.20 -4.97
CA GLY A 73 -9.61 5.14 -6.26
C GLY A 73 -9.57 6.48 -7.00
N ASP A 74 -9.85 6.42 -8.30
CA ASP A 74 -9.81 7.59 -9.17
C ASP A 74 -10.69 8.74 -8.63
N ARG A 75 -10.22 9.97 -8.84
CA ARG A 75 -10.88 11.21 -8.39
C ARG A 75 -10.96 11.39 -6.86
N ARG A 76 -10.40 10.47 -6.06
CA ARG A 76 -10.27 10.66 -4.61
C ARG A 76 -9.01 11.42 -4.21
N SER A 77 -8.03 11.51 -5.10
CA SER A 77 -6.85 12.36 -4.93
C SER A 77 -6.52 13.06 -6.25
N ARG A 78 -5.66 14.08 -6.17
CA ARG A 78 -5.05 14.72 -7.34
C ARG A 78 -3.77 14.01 -7.79
N LEU A 79 -3.42 12.91 -7.12
CA LEU A 79 -2.19 12.15 -7.38
C LEU A 79 -2.42 11.18 -8.54
N THR A 80 -1.37 10.88 -9.28
CA THR A 80 -1.41 9.82 -10.29
C THR A 80 -1.30 8.46 -9.61
N ALA A 81 -1.92 7.45 -10.20
CA ALA A 81 -1.83 6.08 -9.69
C ALA A 81 -0.38 5.60 -9.69
N ALA A 82 0.39 5.89 -10.75
CA ALA A 82 1.82 5.58 -10.83
C ALA A 82 2.62 6.21 -9.67
N GLY A 83 2.46 7.51 -9.41
CA GLY A 83 3.21 8.19 -8.35
C GLY A 83 2.78 7.76 -6.94
N SER A 84 1.48 7.48 -6.75
CA SER A 84 0.99 6.92 -5.48
C SER A 84 1.58 5.53 -5.23
N LEU A 85 1.64 4.68 -6.25
CA LEU A 85 2.25 3.37 -6.15
C LEU A 85 3.75 3.46 -5.85
N GLU A 86 4.47 4.31 -6.58
CA GLU A 86 5.90 4.55 -6.34
C GLU A 86 6.14 4.95 -4.88
N ALA A 87 5.39 5.92 -4.37
CA ALA A 87 5.51 6.38 -2.98
C ALA A 87 5.24 5.26 -1.98
N MET A 88 4.22 4.42 -2.22
CA MET A 88 3.92 3.29 -1.35
C MET A 88 4.98 2.21 -1.37
N ILE A 89 5.44 1.79 -2.56
CA ILE A 89 6.53 0.80 -2.68
C ILE A 89 7.78 1.31 -1.97
N THR A 90 8.10 2.60 -2.13
CA THR A 90 9.23 3.23 -1.42
C THR A 90 9.07 3.15 0.09
N GLY A 91 7.88 3.46 0.64
CA GLY A 91 7.61 3.36 2.07
C GLY A 91 7.73 1.93 2.61
N PHE A 92 7.17 0.95 1.90
CA PHE A 92 7.33 -0.47 2.24
C PHE A 92 8.80 -0.90 2.21
N PHE A 93 9.51 -0.57 1.14
CA PHE A 93 10.91 -0.91 0.97
C PHE A 93 11.79 -0.30 2.07
N ASP A 94 11.64 1.00 2.37
CA ASP A 94 12.43 1.67 3.40
C ASP A 94 12.17 1.13 4.82
N CYS A 95 10.95 0.66 5.08
CA CYS A 95 10.60 0.00 6.35
C CYS A 95 11.26 -1.37 6.45
N LEU A 96 11.09 -2.21 5.43
CA LEU A 96 11.47 -3.62 5.44
C LEU A 96 12.95 -3.85 5.18
N SER A 97 13.60 -3.01 4.37
CA SER A 97 15.03 -3.14 4.01
C SER A 97 15.98 -2.96 5.20
N ARG A 98 15.49 -2.48 6.36
CA ARG A 98 16.23 -2.45 7.62
C ARG A 98 16.61 -3.84 8.14
N ASP A 99 15.87 -4.88 7.75
CA ASP A 99 16.23 -6.28 7.95
C ASP A 99 15.94 -7.05 6.65
N ILE A 100 17.00 -7.39 5.92
CA ILE A 100 16.89 -8.06 4.62
C ILE A 100 16.06 -9.34 4.69
N ARG A 101 16.07 -10.05 5.83
CA ARG A 101 15.27 -11.28 6.01
C ARG A 101 13.77 -10.99 6.03
N LYS A 102 13.38 -9.82 6.55
CA LYS A 102 11.97 -9.38 6.52
C LYS A 102 11.56 -8.99 5.13
N LEU A 103 12.42 -8.27 4.41
CA LEU A 103 12.16 -7.89 3.03
C LEU A 103 11.99 -9.13 2.14
N ASP A 104 12.87 -10.14 2.29
CA ASP A 104 12.83 -11.39 1.53
C ASP A 104 11.60 -12.26 1.86
N ALA A 105 11.16 -12.26 3.12
CA ALA A 105 10.00 -13.04 3.55
C ALA A 105 8.64 -12.39 3.24
N MET A 106 8.59 -11.10 2.94
CA MET A 106 7.33 -10.35 2.81
C MET A 106 6.74 -10.49 1.40
N ASN A 107 5.48 -10.90 1.33
CA ASN A 107 4.67 -10.94 0.11
C ASN A 107 3.61 -9.82 0.14
N ILE A 108 3.77 -8.83 -0.73
CA ILE A 108 2.87 -7.67 -0.80
C ILE A 108 2.17 -7.66 -2.15
N CYS A 109 0.83 -7.76 -2.13
CA CYS A 109 0.02 -7.79 -3.34
C CYS A 109 -0.78 -6.49 -3.53
N LEU A 110 -0.67 -5.86 -4.70
CA LEU A 110 -1.54 -4.74 -5.09
C LEU A 110 -2.83 -5.27 -5.72
N ILE A 111 -3.97 -4.94 -5.12
CA ILE A 111 -5.29 -5.18 -5.71
C ILE A 111 -5.65 -4.00 -6.60
N THR A 112 -5.80 -4.26 -7.89
CA THR A 112 -6.16 -3.23 -8.88
C THR A 112 -6.93 -3.83 -10.05
N SER A 113 -7.63 -2.98 -10.78
CA SER A 113 -8.34 -3.36 -12.02
C SER A 113 -7.37 -3.39 -13.21
N SER A 114 -7.71 -4.20 -14.22
CA SER A 114 -6.84 -4.46 -15.39
C SER A 114 -6.59 -3.21 -16.25
N ASP A 115 -7.51 -2.25 -16.25
CA ASP A 115 -7.40 -0.96 -16.93
C ASP A 115 -6.34 -0.03 -16.33
N ARG A 116 -5.84 -0.34 -15.12
CA ARG A 116 -4.80 0.44 -14.43
C ARG A 116 -3.40 -0.17 -14.56
N LEU A 117 -3.24 -1.28 -15.27
CA LEU A 117 -1.95 -1.99 -15.37
C LEU A 117 -0.83 -1.12 -15.95
N ASP A 118 -1.13 -0.24 -16.92
CA ASP A 118 -0.13 0.69 -17.48
C ASP A 118 0.38 1.73 -16.46
N GLU A 119 -0.49 2.20 -15.57
CA GLU A 119 -0.09 3.10 -14.47
C GLU A 119 0.73 2.34 -13.43
N VAL A 120 0.36 1.11 -13.13
CA VAL A 120 1.10 0.23 -12.21
C VAL A 120 2.51 -0.04 -12.75
N ALA A 121 2.63 -0.42 -14.02
CA ALA A 121 3.91 -0.63 -14.70
C ALA A 121 4.80 0.61 -14.58
N ARG A 122 4.23 1.79 -14.83
CA ARG A 122 4.94 3.06 -14.73
C ARG A 122 5.40 3.38 -13.31
N GLY A 123 4.55 3.16 -12.30
CA GLY A 123 4.93 3.38 -10.90
C GLY A 123 6.09 2.47 -10.46
N ILE A 124 6.07 1.20 -10.88
CA ILE A 124 7.16 0.26 -10.58
C ILE A 124 8.45 0.66 -11.31
N ALA A 125 8.35 1.07 -12.58
CA ALA A 125 9.51 1.56 -13.33
C ALA A 125 10.11 2.84 -12.72
N GLN A 126 9.27 3.76 -12.23
CA GLN A 126 9.69 4.96 -11.52
C GLN A 126 10.43 4.63 -10.23
N PHE A 127 9.86 3.73 -9.41
CA PHE A 127 10.50 3.23 -8.20
C PHE A 127 11.90 2.67 -8.49
N LYS A 128 12.02 1.76 -9.47
CA LYS A 128 13.31 1.18 -9.88
C LYS A 128 14.35 2.23 -10.28
N LYS A 129 13.92 3.25 -11.03
CA LYS A 129 14.81 4.32 -11.47
C LYS A 129 15.31 5.17 -10.31
N ASN A 130 14.49 5.37 -9.29
CA ASN A 130 14.75 6.30 -8.20
C ASN A 130 15.47 5.65 -7.01
N VAL A 131 15.36 4.32 -6.84
CA VAL A 131 16.13 3.57 -5.84
C VAL A 131 17.58 3.40 -6.31
N LYS A 132 18.48 4.15 -5.68
CA LYS A 132 19.94 4.16 -5.97
C LYS A 132 20.69 2.86 -5.62
N HIS A 133 20.01 1.83 -5.09
CA HIS A 133 20.58 0.51 -4.78
C HIS A 133 20.06 -0.54 -5.77
N SER A 134 20.33 -0.29 -7.06
CA SER A 134 19.69 -0.92 -8.23
C SER A 134 19.86 -2.45 -8.35
N ASP A 135 20.62 -3.10 -7.46
CA ASP A 135 20.99 -4.51 -7.60
C ASP A 135 20.12 -5.47 -6.77
N MET A 136 19.17 -4.99 -5.97
CA MET A 136 18.39 -5.85 -5.04
C MET A 136 16.90 -6.02 -5.35
N VAL A 137 16.35 -5.36 -6.39
CA VAL A 137 14.90 -5.45 -6.71
C VAL A 137 14.67 -6.08 -8.09
N ASP A 138 14.46 -7.39 -8.11
CA ASP A 138 13.97 -8.09 -9.31
C ASP A 138 12.45 -7.89 -9.46
N CYS A 139 12.02 -7.54 -10.67
CA CYS A 139 10.59 -7.51 -11.04
C CYS A 139 10.32 -8.28 -12.33
N SER A 140 11.20 -9.22 -12.70
CA SER A 140 11.05 -10.13 -13.82
C SER A 140 9.70 -10.87 -13.77
N ALA A 141 9.27 -11.26 -12.57
CA ALA A 141 7.97 -11.90 -12.32
C ALA A 141 6.76 -11.03 -12.72
N LEU A 142 6.92 -9.71 -12.82
CA LEU A 142 5.84 -8.80 -13.20
C LEU A 142 5.79 -8.52 -14.72
N GLN A 143 6.87 -8.80 -15.46
CA GLN A 143 6.95 -8.53 -16.91
C GLN A 143 5.84 -9.18 -17.75
N PRO A 144 5.41 -10.43 -17.51
CA PRO A 144 4.34 -11.06 -18.28
C PRO A 144 2.98 -10.37 -18.15
N HIS A 145 2.80 -9.50 -17.14
CA HIS A 145 1.55 -8.81 -16.86
C HIS A 145 1.47 -7.40 -17.49
N PHE A 146 2.52 -6.98 -18.21
CA PHE A 146 2.62 -5.65 -18.84
C PHE A 146 2.63 -5.68 -20.38
N THR A 147 2.41 -6.85 -20.99
CA THR A 147 2.29 -7.08 -22.44
C THR A 147 0.91 -7.62 -22.78
#